data_AF-A0A2D9T3P0-F1
#
_entry.id   AF-A0A2D9T3P0-F1
#
_cell.length_a   1.000
_cell.length_b   1.000
_cell.length_c   1.000
_cell.angle_alpha   90.00
_cell.angle_beta   90.00
_cell.angle_gamma   90.00
#
_symmetry.space_group_name_H-M   'P 1'
#
loop_
_entity.id
_entity.type
_entity.pdbx_description
1 polymer ?
#
loop_
_entity_poly.entity_id
_entity_poly.type
_entity_poly.pdbx_seq_one_letter_code
_entity_poly.pdbx_strand_id
1 'polypeptide(L)'
;MAETNRHDPIQGEIVHVYDGIEEADNQLPLWWLWTFYLAIGFAVFYWIAYHELDVMPLPMEAYAKELQERSAGGDVSEELLTALVADPDAVGEGRTLFVSNCVVCHADRAEGNIGPNLTDGYWIHGGSPLDIHRTITEGVLDSGMPAWGATLGAPAVQRLAAYVLSLRDTNIPGKEPQGDLWTGGGTGEGADAATLEGEGDEPIEPEHAEDAVDTAEGAGALDEAGAEAALDELEGDEPIAPDDVAEAIGENAEQ
;
A
#
# COMPACT_ATOMS: atom_id res chain seq x y z
N MET A 1 59.97 -19.66 37.54
CA MET A 1 59.39 -20.57 38.54
C MET A 1 58.10 -19.91 38.97
N ALA A 2 56.96 -20.38 38.44
CA ALA A 2 55.66 -19.79 38.73
C ALA A 2 55.43 -19.79 40.25
N GLU A 3 55.14 -18.63 40.82
CA GLU A 3 54.77 -18.52 42.23
C GLU A 3 53.48 -19.31 42.44
N THR A 4 53.62 -20.44 43.12
CA THR A 4 52.55 -21.33 43.59
C THR A 4 51.68 -20.61 44.61
N ASN A 5 50.36 -20.67 44.41
CA ASN A 5 49.26 -20.19 45.26
C ASN A 5 49.60 -19.03 46.20
N ARG A 6 49.23 -17.81 45.81
CA ARG A 6 49.28 -16.60 46.63
C ARG A 6 47.87 -16.19 47.02
N HIS A 7 47.69 -15.67 48.24
CA HIS A 7 46.42 -15.12 48.69
C HIS A 7 46.41 -13.60 48.54
N ASP A 8 45.45 -13.07 47.79
CA ASP A 8 45.17 -11.64 47.67
C ASP A 8 44.05 -11.25 48.65
N PRO A 9 44.19 -10.15 49.43
CA PRO A 9 43.22 -9.77 50.45
C PRO A 9 41.86 -9.31 49.90
N ILE A 10 41.77 -8.96 48.61
CA ILE A 10 40.54 -8.53 47.93
C ILE A 10 39.99 -9.65 47.05
N GLN A 11 40.87 -10.30 46.26
CA GLN A 11 40.48 -11.24 45.22
C GLN A 11 40.43 -12.70 45.70
N GLY A 12 41.04 -13.06 46.83
CA GLY A 12 41.03 -14.43 47.34
C GLY A 12 42.25 -15.25 46.92
N GLU A 13 42.09 -16.57 46.74
CA GLU A 13 43.18 -17.47 46.35
C GLU A 13 43.49 -17.32 44.85
N ILE A 14 44.73 -16.91 44.53
CA ILE A 14 45.24 -16.82 43.16
C ILE A 14 45.84 -18.16 42.75
N VAL A 15 45.24 -18.80 41.76
CA VAL A 15 45.61 -20.15 41.28
C VAL A 15 46.52 -20.09 40.06
N HIS A 16 46.40 -19.05 39.24
CA HIS A 16 47.20 -18.89 38.03
C HIS A 16 47.63 -17.44 37.80
N VAL A 17 48.83 -17.28 37.24
CA VAL A 17 49.36 -16.00 36.77
C VAL A 17 49.84 -16.18 35.34
N TYR A 18 49.18 -15.51 34.40
CA TYR A 18 49.51 -15.53 32.98
C TYR A 18 49.87 -14.11 32.53
N ASP A 19 51.11 -13.90 32.09
CA ASP A 19 51.55 -12.62 31.53
C ASP A 19 51.24 -11.39 32.42
N GLY A 20 51.36 -11.57 33.74
CA GLY A 20 51.06 -10.53 34.73
C GLY A 20 49.57 -10.35 35.06
N ILE A 21 48.66 -11.10 34.45
CA ILE A 21 47.25 -11.19 34.84
C ILE A 21 47.08 -12.33 35.84
N GLU A 22 46.38 -12.05 36.93
CA GLU A 22 46.16 -12.97 38.03
C GLU A 22 44.71 -13.47 38.04
N GLU A 23 44.53 -14.79 38.14
CA GLU A 23 43.22 -15.44 38.16
C GLU A 23 42.92 -15.99 39.55
N ALA A 24 41.82 -15.50 40.14
CA ALA A 24 41.35 -15.92 41.45
C ALA A 24 40.29 -17.04 41.35
N ASP A 25 40.37 -18.02 42.25
CA ASP A 25 39.35 -19.08 42.38
C ASP A 25 38.18 -18.61 43.26
N ASN A 26 37.36 -17.72 42.69
CA ASN A 26 36.16 -17.22 43.36
C ASN A 26 34.91 -18.00 42.95
N GLN A 27 34.03 -18.24 43.91
CA GLN A 27 32.70 -18.76 43.62
C GLN A 27 31.88 -17.75 42.82
N LEU A 28 31.07 -18.26 41.89
CA LEU A 28 30.17 -17.44 41.09
C LEU A 28 29.20 -16.67 42.01
N PRO A 29 28.93 -15.37 41.76
CA PRO A 29 27.97 -14.63 42.55
C PRO A 29 26.59 -15.29 42.52
N LEU A 30 25.95 -15.43 43.69
CA LEU A 30 24.65 -16.10 43.79
C LEU A 30 23.59 -15.46 42.90
N TRP A 31 23.55 -14.12 42.80
CA TRP A 31 22.61 -13.41 41.92
C TRP A 31 22.80 -13.79 40.44
N TRP A 32 24.04 -14.02 40.01
CA TRP A 32 24.34 -14.45 38.64
C TRP A 32 23.80 -15.86 38.40
N LEU A 33 24.03 -16.79 39.34
CA LEU A 33 23.47 -18.14 39.27
C LEU A 33 21.94 -18.13 39.23
N TRP A 34 21.29 -17.26 40.02
CA TRP A 34 19.84 -17.09 39.95
C TRP A 34 19.38 -16.67 38.55
N THR A 35 20.01 -15.66 37.94
CA THR A 35 19.65 -15.24 36.57
C THR A 35 19.88 -16.35 35.54
N PHE A 36 20.96 -17.12 35.68
CA PHE A 36 21.26 -18.24 34.80
C PHE A 36 20.20 -19.34 34.89
N TYR A 37 19.85 -19.76 36.12
CA TYR A 37 18.81 -20.78 36.32
C TYR A 37 17.41 -20.29 35.97
N LEU A 38 17.10 -19.01 36.18
CA LEU A 38 15.84 -18.41 35.74
C LEU A 38 15.72 -18.41 34.22
N ALA A 39 16.79 -18.10 33.49
CA ALA A 39 16.79 -18.16 32.03
C ALA A 39 16.53 -19.59 31.52
N ILE A 40 17.14 -20.60 32.16
CA ILE A 40 16.87 -22.02 31.84
C ILE A 40 15.40 -22.36 32.12
N GLY A 41 14.88 -21.97 33.29
CA GLY A 41 13.48 -22.22 33.65
C GLY A 41 12.50 -21.54 32.70
N PHE A 42 12.77 -20.29 32.32
CA PHE A 42 11.98 -19.55 31.33
C PHE A 42 12.00 -20.23 29.96
N ALA A 43 13.16 -20.69 29.48
CA ALA A 43 13.27 -21.37 28.20
C ALA A 43 12.44 -22.67 28.15
N VAL A 44 12.51 -23.49 29.21
CA VAL A 44 11.70 -24.71 29.32
C VAL A 44 10.21 -24.38 29.39
N PHE A 45 9.83 -23.40 30.21
CA PHE A 45 8.44 -22.96 30.32
C PHE A 45 7.90 -22.43 28.98
N TYR A 46 8.66 -21.58 28.30
CA TYR A 46 8.32 -21.02 26.99
C TYR A 46 8.11 -22.13 25.96
N TRP A 47 9.03 -23.09 25.89
CA TRP A 47 8.91 -24.23 24.98
C TRP A 47 7.64 -25.04 25.25
N ILE A 48 7.35 -25.39 26.52
CA ILE A 48 6.13 -26.11 26.90
C ILE A 48 4.88 -25.31 26.52
N ALA A 49 4.86 -24.00 26.79
CA ALA A 49 3.71 -23.13 26.54
C ALA A 49 3.34 -23.02 25.05
N TYR A 50 4.35 -22.99 24.17
CA TYR A 50 4.17 -22.85 22.71
C TYR A 50 4.07 -24.16 21.93
N HIS A 51 4.66 -25.27 22.41
CA HIS A 51 4.74 -26.52 21.64
C HIS A 51 3.99 -27.71 22.26
N GLU A 52 3.80 -27.75 23.58
CA GLU A 52 3.16 -28.89 24.24
C GLU A 52 1.74 -28.58 24.71
N LEU A 53 1.50 -27.33 25.14
CA LEU A 53 0.19 -26.92 25.65
C LEU A 53 -0.64 -26.09 24.66
N ASP A 54 -0.03 -25.62 23.55
CA ASP A 54 -0.66 -24.78 22.52
C ASP A 54 -1.47 -23.60 23.10
N VAL A 55 -1.03 -23.05 24.24
CA VAL A 55 -1.72 -21.94 24.92
C VAL A 55 -1.46 -20.61 24.21
N MET A 56 -0.31 -20.51 23.55
CA MET A 56 0.11 -19.33 22.79
C MET A 56 0.30 -19.74 21.31
N PRO A 57 -0.27 -18.98 20.36
CA PRO A 57 -0.11 -19.31 18.94
C PRO A 57 1.34 -19.17 18.51
N LEU A 58 1.82 -20.09 17.67
CA LEU A 58 3.15 -19.98 17.08
C LEU A 58 3.23 -18.74 16.19
N PRO A 59 4.42 -18.14 15.98
CA PRO A 59 4.55 -16.92 15.20
C PRO A 59 3.94 -17.00 13.79
N MET A 60 4.08 -18.15 13.12
CA MET A 60 3.51 -18.35 11.80
C MET A 60 1.98 -18.48 11.81
N GLU A 61 1.42 -19.07 12.86
CA GLU A 61 -0.04 -19.18 13.02
C GLU A 61 -0.65 -17.84 13.38
N ALA A 62 0.01 -17.07 14.24
CA ALA A 62 -0.36 -15.71 14.57
C ALA A 62 -0.36 -14.82 13.31
N TYR A 63 0.69 -14.91 12.49
CA TYR A 63 0.77 -14.21 11.21
C TYR A 63 -0.31 -14.68 10.21
N ALA A 64 -0.53 -15.99 10.11
CA ALA A 64 -1.59 -16.52 9.24
C ALA A 64 -2.98 -16.04 9.67
N LYS A 65 -3.22 -15.94 10.99
CA LYS A 65 -4.45 -15.39 11.55
C LYS A 65 -4.60 -13.90 11.23
N GLU A 66 -3.55 -13.11 11.36
CA GLU A 66 -3.56 -11.69 11.00
C GLU A 66 -3.86 -11.50 9.50
N LEU A 67 -3.20 -12.26 8.63
CA LEU A 67 -3.50 -12.28 7.19
C LEU A 67 -4.95 -12.71 6.92
N GLN A 68 -5.45 -13.71 7.63
CA GLN A 68 -6.82 -14.18 7.49
C GLN A 68 -7.81 -13.08 7.86
N GLU A 69 -7.61 -12.41 8.99
CA GLU A 69 -8.43 -11.27 9.43
C GLU A 69 -8.36 -10.12 8.43
N ARG A 70 -7.16 -9.83 7.88
CA ARG A 70 -6.96 -8.85 6.82
C ARG A 70 -7.52 -9.30 5.47
N SER A 71 -7.81 -10.58 5.27
CA SER A 71 -8.43 -11.13 4.06
C SER A 71 -9.93 -11.36 4.20
N ALA A 72 -10.48 -11.30 5.41
CA ALA A 72 -11.86 -11.62 5.74
C ALA A 72 -12.84 -10.49 5.38
N GLY A 73 -12.74 -9.96 4.15
CA GLY A 73 -13.62 -8.92 3.61
C GLY A 73 -15.00 -9.42 3.17
N GLY A 74 -15.34 -10.68 3.43
CA GLY A 74 -16.57 -11.29 2.91
C GLY A 74 -16.57 -11.41 1.37
N ASP A 75 -17.70 -11.88 0.82
CA ASP A 75 -17.90 -11.93 -0.62
C ASP A 75 -18.05 -10.51 -1.18
N VAL A 76 -17.23 -10.17 -2.17
CA VAL A 76 -17.29 -8.86 -2.84
C VAL A 76 -18.50 -8.85 -3.78
N SER A 77 -19.39 -7.88 -3.58
CA SER A 77 -20.56 -7.66 -4.43
C SER A 77 -20.70 -6.17 -4.74
N GLU A 78 -21.39 -5.84 -5.83
CA GLU A 78 -21.70 -4.44 -6.17
C GLU A 78 -22.49 -3.74 -5.05
N GLU A 79 -23.38 -4.47 -4.37
CA GLU A 79 -24.14 -3.97 -3.21
C GLU A 79 -23.20 -3.56 -2.07
N LEU A 80 -22.22 -4.40 -1.73
CA LEU A 80 -21.23 -4.11 -0.69
C LEU A 80 -20.42 -2.86 -1.05
N LEU A 81 -19.90 -2.80 -2.28
CA LEU A 81 -19.07 -1.67 -2.71
C LEU A 81 -19.89 -0.36 -2.73
N THR A 82 -21.15 -0.42 -3.16
CA THR A 82 -22.06 0.72 -3.13
C THR A 82 -22.37 1.17 -1.70
N ALA A 83 -22.58 0.23 -0.78
CA ALA A 83 -22.77 0.54 0.63
C ALA A 83 -21.52 1.19 1.26
N LEU A 84 -20.32 0.76 0.88
CA LEU A 84 -19.07 1.36 1.33
C LEU A 84 -18.84 2.77 0.75
N VAL A 85 -19.28 3.05 -0.48
CA VAL A 85 -19.25 4.40 -1.05
C VAL A 85 -20.14 5.35 -0.24
N ALA A 86 -21.27 4.86 0.27
CA ALA A 86 -22.19 5.65 1.10
C ALA A 86 -21.71 5.81 2.56
N ASP A 87 -20.63 5.12 2.97
CA ASP A 87 -20.06 5.19 4.32
C ASP A 87 -18.85 6.14 4.32
N PRO A 88 -18.94 7.33 4.95
CA PRO A 88 -17.86 8.31 4.95
C PRO A 88 -16.60 7.79 5.67
N ASP A 89 -16.74 6.91 6.67
CA ASP A 89 -15.57 6.33 7.35
C ASP A 89 -14.83 5.39 6.40
N ALA A 90 -15.56 4.54 5.66
CA ALA A 90 -14.96 3.64 4.67
C ALA A 90 -14.28 4.39 3.52
N VAL A 91 -14.90 5.47 3.02
CA VAL A 91 -14.31 6.35 2.00
C VAL A 91 -13.06 7.06 2.54
N GLY A 92 -13.10 7.55 3.79
CA GLY A 92 -11.95 8.19 4.44
C GLY A 92 -10.77 7.24 4.65
N GLU A 93 -11.03 5.99 5.05
CA GLU A 93 -10.02 4.94 5.12
C GLU A 93 -9.45 4.61 3.73
N GLY A 94 -10.32 4.53 2.72
CA GLY A 94 -9.93 4.34 1.32
C GLY A 94 -9.03 5.45 0.79
N ARG A 95 -9.33 6.72 1.10
CA ARG A 95 -8.51 7.88 0.78
C ARG A 95 -7.12 7.78 1.38
N THR A 96 -7.03 7.39 2.66
CA THR A 96 -5.74 7.21 3.35
C THR A 96 -4.87 6.17 2.66
N LEU A 97 -5.49 5.06 2.23
CA LEU A 97 -4.82 4.03 1.44
C LEU A 97 -4.39 4.55 0.06
N PHE A 98 -5.23 5.34 -0.61
CA PHE A 98 -4.93 5.92 -1.92
C PHE A 98 -3.71 6.86 -1.84
N VAL A 99 -3.69 7.77 -0.86
CA VAL A 99 -2.56 8.69 -0.62
C VAL A 99 -1.26 7.92 -0.41
N SER A 100 -1.31 6.79 0.30
CA SER A 100 -0.12 6.03 0.64
C SER A 100 0.42 5.18 -0.52
N ASN A 101 -0.43 4.79 -1.49
CA ASN A 101 -0.09 3.73 -2.45
C ASN A 101 -0.30 4.11 -3.93
N CYS A 102 -1.16 5.07 -4.23
CA CYS A 102 -1.69 5.28 -5.59
C CYS A 102 -1.30 6.64 -6.20
N VAL A 103 -1.05 7.66 -5.37
CA VAL A 103 -0.81 9.05 -5.83
C VAL A 103 0.41 9.22 -6.71
N VAL A 104 1.42 8.36 -6.57
CA VAL A 104 2.62 8.39 -7.42
C VAL A 104 2.24 8.22 -8.89
N CYS A 105 1.25 7.39 -9.17
CA CYS A 105 0.80 7.12 -10.54
C CYS A 105 -0.46 7.90 -10.92
N HIS A 106 -1.39 8.11 -10.01
CA HIS A 106 -2.70 8.71 -10.30
C HIS A 106 -2.85 10.17 -9.83
N ALA A 107 -1.79 10.78 -9.30
CA ALA A 107 -1.81 12.08 -8.65
C ALA A 107 -2.69 12.10 -7.38
N ASP A 108 -2.61 13.18 -6.62
CA ASP A 108 -3.20 13.33 -5.28
C ASP A 108 -4.72 13.45 -5.28
N ARG A 109 -5.29 14.06 -6.32
CA ARG A 109 -6.75 14.15 -6.53
C ARG A 109 -7.27 13.09 -7.49
N ALA A 110 -6.45 12.07 -7.77
CA ALA A 110 -6.73 10.99 -8.71
C ALA A 110 -6.92 11.44 -10.18
N GLU A 111 -6.44 12.64 -10.53
CA GLU A 111 -6.61 13.27 -11.85
C GLU A 111 -5.68 12.70 -12.94
N GLY A 112 -4.83 11.74 -12.58
CA GLY A 112 -3.95 11.01 -13.49
C GLY A 112 -2.58 11.65 -13.67
N ASN A 113 -1.57 10.80 -13.78
CA ASN A 113 -0.18 11.16 -14.10
C ASN A 113 0.40 10.06 -15.00
N ILE A 114 1.15 9.12 -14.41
CA ILE A 114 1.61 7.91 -15.11
C ILE A 114 0.39 7.03 -15.44
N GLY A 115 -0.50 6.84 -14.47
CA GLY A 115 -1.80 6.18 -14.62
C GLY A 115 -2.89 7.10 -15.17
N PRO A 116 -4.07 6.56 -15.53
CA PRO A 116 -5.21 7.32 -16.01
C PRO A 116 -5.82 8.24 -14.94
N ASN A 117 -6.63 9.19 -15.39
CA ASN A 117 -7.55 9.95 -14.55
C ASN A 117 -8.64 9.00 -14.05
N LEU A 118 -8.85 8.93 -12.74
CA LEU A 118 -9.86 8.05 -12.11
C LEU A 118 -11.15 8.79 -11.75
N THR A 119 -11.21 10.09 -12.06
CA THR A 119 -12.34 10.98 -11.72
C THR A 119 -13.31 11.16 -12.88
N ASP A 120 -12.93 10.76 -14.09
CA ASP A 120 -13.74 10.89 -15.31
C ASP A 120 -14.58 9.62 -15.58
N GLY A 121 -15.36 9.66 -16.67
CA GLY A 121 -16.25 8.57 -17.08
C GLY A 121 -15.60 7.49 -17.95
N TYR A 122 -14.30 7.57 -18.26
CA TYR A 122 -13.62 6.71 -19.22
C TYR A 122 -12.73 5.67 -18.54
N TRP A 123 -12.88 4.40 -18.93
CA TRP A 123 -12.23 3.28 -18.24
C TRP A 123 -11.56 2.33 -19.23
N ILE A 124 -10.27 2.04 -18.99
CA ILE A 124 -9.47 1.11 -19.81
C ILE A 124 -9.80 -0.35 -19.50
N HIS A 125 -10.15 -0.66 -18.25
CA HIS A 125 -10.32 -2.03 -17.75
C HIS A 125 -11.74 -2.34 -17.22
N GLY A 126 -12.73 -1.57 -17.70
CA GLY A 126 -14.11 -1.60 -17.21
C GLY A 126 -14.33 -0.67 -16.03
N GLY A 127 -15.50 -0.03 -16.00
CA GLY A 127 -15.88 0.97 -14.99
C GLY A 127 -16.93 0.48 -13.99
N SER A 128 -17.29 -0.81 -13.97
CA SER A 128 -18.19 -1.32 -12.94
C SER A 128 -17.50 -1.38 -11.56
N PRO A 129 -18.23 -1.35 -10.44
CA PRO A 129 -17.63 -1.52 -9.11
C PRO A 129 -16.76 -2.78 -9.00
N LEU A 130 -17.20 -3.89 -9.61
CA LEU A 130 -16.45 -5.13 -9.61
C LEU A 130 -15.20 -5.07 -10.50
N ASP A 131 -15.26 -4.37 -11.65
CA ASP A 131 -14.08 -4.19 -12.50
C ASP A 131 -13.00 -3.37 -11.79
N ILE A 132 -13.38 -2.26 -11.14
CA ILE A 132 -12.46 -1.41 -10.38
C ILE A 132 -11.83 -2.21 -9.24
N HIS A 133 -12.65 -2.92 -8.46
CA HIS A 133 -12.16 -3.79 -7.39
C HIS A 133 -11.21 -4.87 -7.92
N ARG A 134 -11.55 -5.54 -9.04
CA ARG A 134 -10.70 -6.56 -9.67
C ARG A 134 -9.36 -5.96 -10.10
N THR A 135 -9.38 -4.83 -10.81
CA THR A 135 -8.18 -4.13 -11.26
C THR A 135 -7.25 -3.76 -10.09
N ILE A 136 -7.80 -3.29 -8.97
CA ILE A 136 -6.99 -3.00 -7.77
C ILE A 136 -6.45 -4.30 -7.14
N THR A 137 -7.29 -5.33 -7.04
CA THR A 137 -6.94 -6.61 -6.40
C THR A 137 -5.84 -7.34 -7.16
N GLU A 138 -6.02 -7.50 -8.46
CA GLU A 138 -5.20 -8.33 -9.34
C GLU A 138 -4.08 -7.54 -10.02
N GLY A 139 -4.21 -6.21 -10.10
CA GLY A 139 -3.30 -5.35 -10.84
C GLY A 139 -3.42 -5.53 -12.36
N VAL A 140 -2.66 -4.73 -13.09
CA VAL A 140 -2.49 -4.85 -14.55
C VAL A 140 -1.01 -4.71 -14.84
N LEU A 141 -0.29 -5.82 -14.70
CA LEU A 141 1.17 -5.85 -14.73
C LEU A 141 1.73 -5.35 -16.07
N ASP A 142 1.05 -5.65 -17.18
CA ASP A 142 1.44 -5.19 -18.52
C ASP A 142 1.33 -3.66 -18.69
N SER A 143 0.50 -3.01 -17.87
CA SER A 143 0.32 -1.55 -17.82
C SER A 143 1.07 -0.90 -16.65
N GLY A 144 1.85 -1.67 -15.89
CA GLY A 144 2.65 -1.19 -14.77
C GLY A 144 1.89 -1.00 -13.45
N MET A 145 0.61 -1.39 -13.35
CA MET A 145 -0.15 -1.33 -12.11
C MET A 145 0.06 -2.62 -11.29
N PRO A 146 0.64 -2.55 -10.07
CA PRO A 146 0.87 -3.74 -9.25
C PRO A 146 -0.42 -4.31 -8.65
N ALA A 147 -0.40 -5.59 -8.29
CA ALA A 147 -1.51 -6.26 -7.61
C ALA A 147 -1.53 -5.90 -6.12
N TRP A 148 -2.63 -5.33 -5.63
CA TRP A 148 -2.74 -4.90 -4.23
C TRP A 148 -3.44 -5.89 -3.31
N GLY A 149 -4.13 -6.91 -3.86
CA GLY A 149 -4.91 -7.87 -3.08
C GLY A 149 -4.11 -8.59 -2.00
N ALA A 150 -2.93 -9.11 -2.35
CA ALA A 150 -2.08 -9.84 -1.39
C ALA A 150 -1.38 -8.91 -0.38
N THR A 151 -1.07 -7.68 -0.78
CA THR A 151 -0.33 -6.71 0.04
C THR A 151 -1.23 -5.98 1.02
N LEU A 152 -2.43 -5.58 0.56
CA LEU A 152 -3.38 -4.78 1.34
C LEU A 152 -4.47 -5.62 2.01
N GLY A 153 -4.80 -6.78 1.46
CA GLY A 153 -5.91 -7.62 1.91
C GLY A 153 -7.28 -7.10 1.46
N ALA A 154 -8.27 -8.00 1.46
CA ALA A 154 -9.59 -7.75 0.85
C ALA A 154 -10.35 -6.53 1.41
N PRO A 155 -10.51 -6.34 2.74
CA PRO A 155 -11.22 -5.20 3.29
C PRO A 155 -10.57 -3.85 2.94
N ALA A 156 -9.24 -3.81 2.82
CA ALA A 156 -8.52 -2.59 2.44
C ALA A 156 -8.73 -2.28 0.95
N VAL A 157 -8.68 -3.29 0.09
CA VAL A 157 -8.98 -3.12 -1.35
C VAL A 157 -10.42 -2.70 -1.57
N GLN A 158 -11.38 -3.23 -0.80
CA GLN A 158 -12.79 -2.81 -0.87
C GLN A 158 -12.97 -1.32 -0.54
N ARG A 159 -12.31 -0.83 0.53
CA ARG A 159 -12.34 0.60 0.90
C ARG A 159 -11.65 1.48 -0.13
N LEU A 160 -10.52 1.02 -0.68
CA LEU A 160 -9.81 1.73 -1.75
C LEU A 160 -10.67 1.81 -3.02
N ALA A 161 -11.35 0.73 -3.39
CA ALA A 161 -12.30 0.71 -4.49
C ALA A 161 -13.49 1.64 -4.22
N ALA A 162 -14.04 1.66 -3.00
CA ALA A 162 -15.11 2.57 -2.61
C ALA A 162 -14.66 4.05 -2.72
N TYR A 163 -13.44 4.38 -2.30
CA TYR A 163 -12.90 5.72 -2.49
C TYR A 163 -12.79 6.09 -3.98
N VAL A 164 -12.21 5.23 -4.82
CA VAL A 164 -12.13 5.48 -6.27
C VAL A 164 -13.51 5.64 -6.89
N LEU A 165 -14.48 4.80 -6.49
CA LEU A 165 -15.87 4.90 -6.94
C LEU A 165 -16.53 6.21 -6.52
N SER A 166 -16.21 6.74 -5.32
CA SER A 166 -16.75 8.02 -4.84
C SER A 166 -16.25 9.24 -5.62
N LEU A 167 -15.11 9.12 -6.31
CA LEU A 167 -14.52 10.20 -7.12
C LEU A 167 -15.08 10.27 -8.54
N ARG A 168 -15.86 9.25 -8.95
CA ARG A 168 -16.33 9.14 -10.33
C ARG A 168 -17.21 10.30 -10.73
N ASP A 169 -17.08 10.69 -11.99
CA ASP A 169 -17.86 11.76 -12.62
C ASP A 169 -17.67 13.15 -11.96
N THR A 170 -16.71 13.29 -11.04
CA THR A 170 -16.27 14.61 -10.53
C THR A 170 -15.45 15.37 -11.57
N ASN A 171 -14.93 14.67 -12.59
CA ASN A 171 -14.29 15.24 -13.78
C ASN A 171 -13.23 16.29 -13.45
N ILE A 172 -12.34 15.94 -12.53
CA ILE A 172 -11.26 16.82 -12.11
C ILE A 172 -10.31 17.04 -13.29
N PRO A 173 -9.98 18.30 -13.65
CA PRO A 173 -9.01 18.57 -14.71
C PRO A 173 -7.66 17.91 -14.41
N GLY A 174 -7.16 17.15 -15.38
CA GLY A 174 -5.95 16.35 -15.27
C GLY A 174 -5.56 15.73 -16.60
N LYS A 175 -5.16 14.46 -16.57
CA LYS A 175 -4.82 13.69 -17.77
C LYS A 175 -6.03 13.53 -18.69
N GLU A 176 -5.80 13.51 -20.01
CA GLU A 176 -6.84 13.28 -21.00
C GLU A 176 -7.57 11.93 -20.77
N PRO A 177 -8.88 11.84 -21.04
CA PRO A 177 -9.64 10.61 -20.83
C PRO A 177 -9.10 9.42 -21.61
N GLN A 178 -9.08 8.24 -20.99
CA GLN A 178 -8.49 7.03 -21.58
C GLN A 178 -9.42 5.84 -21.47
N GLY A 179 -9.56 5.08 -22.56
CA GLY A 179 -10.43 3.91 -22.62
C GLY A 179 -11.84 4.26 -23.10
N ASP A 180 -12.80 3.42 -22.73
CA ASP A 180 -14.18 3.54 -23.20
C ASP A 180 -15.05 4.27 -22.18
N LEU A 181 -16.00 5.08 -22.66
CA LEU A 181 -17.00 5.71 -21.81
C LEU A 181 -17.85 4.63 -21.15
N TRP A 182 -17.88 4.60 -19.82
CA TRP A 182 -18.74 3.70 -19.09
C TRP A 182 -20.18 4.23 -19.06
N THR A 183 -21.14 3.44 -19.52
CA THR A 183 -22.54 3.86 -19.70
C THR A 183 -23.52 3.29 -18.67
N GLY A 184 -23.02 2.68 -17.59
CA GLY A 184 -23.86 2.10 -16.55
C GLY A 184 -24.35 0.70 -16.89
N GLY A 185 -23.63 -0.32 -16.41
CA GLY A 185 -24.02 -1.71 -16.57
C GLY A 185 -23.05 -2.64 -15.86
N GLY A 186 -23.55 -3.39 -14.88
CA GLY A 186 -22.84 -4.52 -14.31
C GLY A 186 -22.72 -5.64 -15.34
N THR A 187 -21.57 -6.32 -15.31
CA THR A 187 -21.13 -7.45 -16.14
C THR A 187 -20.81 -7.13 -17.61
N GLY A 188 -19.52 -7.22 -17.93
CA GLY A 188 -19.09 -7.43 -19.31
C GLY A 188 -19.61 -8.77 -19.82
N GLU A 189 -20.47 -8.71 -20.83
CA GLU A 189 -20.72 -9.75 -21.81
C GLU A 189 -21.30 -9.03 -23.05
N GLY A 190 -20.54 -8.99 -24.14
CA GLY A 190 -21.00 -8.63 -25.49
C GLY A 190 -21.76 -7.30 -25.66
N ALA A 191 -21.04 -6.20 -25.90
CA ALA A 191 -21.59 -5.11 -26.71
C ALA A 191 -21.30 -5.45 -28.18
N ASP A 192 -22.17 -6.28 -28.73
CA ASP A 192 -22.28 -6.50 -30.15
C ASP A 192 -22.40 -5.14 -30.83
N ALA A 193 -21.57 -4.91 -31.85
CA ALA A 193 -21.61 -3.74 -32.69
C ALA A 193 -23.03 -3.52 -33.24
N ALA A 194 -23.80 -2.67 -32.56
CA ALA A 194 -25.04 -2.14 -33.08
C ALA A 194 -24.65 -1.06 -34.10
N THR A 195 -24.65 -1.52 -35.34
CA THR A 195 -24.66 -0.79 -36.60
C THR A 195 -25.28 0.60 -36.47
N LEU A 196 -24.48 1.64 -36.69
CA LEU A 196 -24.95 2.90 -37.26
C LEU A 196 -24.46 2.93 -38.72
N GLU A 197 -25.38 2.63 -39.63
CA GLU A 197 -25.21 2.81 -41.06
C GLU A 197 -25.39 4.30 -41.43
N GLY A 198 -24.54 4.77 -42.37
CA GLY A 198 -24.66 6.02 -43.12
C GLY A 198 -23.79 7.15 -42.56
N GLU A 199 -22.85 7.78 -43.27
CA GLU A 199 -22.66 7.97 -44.71
C GLU A 199 -21.15 8.18 -44.97
N GLY A 200 -20.66 7.75 -46.14
CA GLY A 200 -19.23 7.60 -46.43
C GLY A 200 -18.41 8.85 -46.75
N ASP A 201 -17.10 8.66 -46.64
CA ASP A 201 -16.07 9.22 -47.53
C ASP A 201 -14.86 8.26 -47.55
N GLU A 202 -14.10 8.28 -48.65
CA GLU A 202 -13.28 7.18 -49.21
C GLU A 202 -12.05 6.67 -48.39
N PRO A 203 -11.49 5.48 -48.73
CA PRO A 203 -10.36 4.89 -48.01
C PRO A 203 -9.01 5.51 -48.42
N ILE A 204 -8.18 5.87 -47.44
CA ILE A 204 -6.75 6.20 -47.64
C ILE A 204 -5.91 4.97 -47.25
N GLU A 205 -5.16 4.45 -48.22
CA GLU A 205 -4.19 3.35 -48.05
C GLU A 205 -2.92 3.79 -47.27
N PRO A 206 -2.17 2.86 -46.66
CA PRO A 206 -1.10 3.19 -45.73
C PRO A 206 0.23 3.40 -46.45
N GLU A 207 0.85 4.56 -46.26
CA GLU A 207 2.25 4.77 -46.66
C GLU A 207 3.08 5.42 -45.55
N HIS A 208 4.14 4.69 -45.19
CA HIS A 208 5.38 5.12 -44.52
C HIS A 208 5.33 5.57 -43.06
N ALA A 209 5.52 4.57 -42.19
CA ALA A 209 6.25 4.72 -40.94
C ALA A 209 7.75 4.83 -41.21
N GLU A 210 8.30 6.04 -41.20
CA GLU A 210 9.70 6.32 -40.91
C GLU A 210 9.91 7.85 -40.89
N ASP A 211 10.71 8.32 -39.94
CA ASP A 211 11.18 9.70 -39.73
C ASP A 211 10.30 10.67 -38.91
N ALA A 212 10.48 10.64 -37.59
CA ALA A 212 10.76 11.85 -36.79
C ALA A 212 11.32 11.47 -35.41
N VAL A 213 12.54 10.92 -35.42
CA VAL A 213 13.48 11.10 -34.30
C VAL A 213 14.14 12.46 -34.53
N ASP A 214 13.92 13.40 -33.62
CA ASP A 214 14.88 14.42 -33.14
C ASP A 214 14.14 15.68 -32.66
N THR A 215 14.19 15.92 -31.34
CA THR A 215 14.60 17.19 -30.70
C THR A 215 14.22 17.14 -29.22
N ALA A 216 14.98 16.36 -28.47
CA ALA A 216 15.05 16.48 -27.02
C ALA A 216 16.24 17.38 -26.66
N GLU A 217 16.06 18.70 -26.72
CA GLU A 217 16.95 19.67 -26.08
C GLU A 217 16.12 20.83 -25.54
N GLY A 218 15.95 20.89 -24.21
CA GLY A 218 15.31 22.04 -23.58
C GLY A 218 14.69 21.87 -22.20
N ALA A 219 15.11 20.92 -21.35
CA ALA A 219 14.78 20.97 -19.93
C ALA A 219 16.00 21.47 -19.15
N GLY A 220 16.01 22.78 -18.85
CA GLY A 220 16.97 23.38 -17.94
C GLY A 220 16.75 22.85 -16.52
N ALA A 221 17.82 22.41 -15.87
CA ALA A 221 17.81 22.04 -14.47
C ALA A 221 17.41 23.25 -13.61
N LEU A 222 16.39 23.07 -12.76
CA LEU A 222 16.06 24.03 -11.71
C LEU A 222 17.11 23.89 -10.60
N ASP A 223 17.66 25.02 -10.17
CA ASP A 223 18.59 25.09 -9.05
C ASP A 223 17.86 24.98 -7.70
N GLU A 224 18.64 24.79 -6.63
CA GLU A 224 18.16 24.52 -5.27
C GLU A 224 17.21 25.61 -4.73
N ALA A 225 17.23 26.83 -5.29
CA ALA A 225 16.31 27.90 -4.93
C ALA A 225 14.90 27.70 -5.51
N GLY A 226 14.78 27.02 -6.67
CA GLY A 226 13.49 26.66 -7.27
C GLY A 226 12.78 25.51 -6.54
N ALA A 227 13.53 24.68 -5.82
CA ALA A 227 12.97 23.59 -5.03
C ALA A 227 12.36 24.08 -3.70
N GLU A 228 12.95 25.11 -3.07
CA GLU A 228 12.43 25.66 -1.81
C GLU A 228 11.16 26.50 -2.00
N ALA A 229 11.01 27.19 -3.13
CA ALA A 229 9.79 27.95 -3.44
C ALA A 229 8.58 27.05 -3.75
N ALA A 230 8.79 25.85 -4.29
CA ALA A 230 7.72 24.89 -4.57
C ALA A 230 7.20 24.18 -3.30
N LEU A 231 7.99 24.15 -2.23
CA LEU A 231 7.60 23.57 -0.94
C LEU A 231 6.71 24.52 -0.13
N ASP A 232 6.94 25.83 -0.22
CA ASP A 232 6.15 26.86 0.50
C ASP A 232 4.70 26.96 -0.05
N GLU A 233 4.49 26.61 -1.32
CA GLU A 233 3.17 26.60 -1.97
C GLU A 233 2.35 25.32 -1.68
N LEU A 234 3.00 24.24 -1.19
CA LEU A 234 2.33 22.99 -0.78
C LEU A 234 1.81 23.02 0.67
N GLU A 235 2.21 24.02 1.46
CA GLU A 235 1.75 24.18 2.84
C GLU A 235 0.46 25.03 2.96
N GLY A 236 -0.05 25.54 1.83
CA GLY A 236 -1.16 26.52 1.81
C GLY A 236 -2.52 26.02 1.33
N ASP A 237 -2.63 24.84 0.73
CA ASP A 237 -3.92 24.31 0.25
C ASP A 237 -4.47 23.30 1.26
N GLU A 238 -5.48 23.72 2.03
CA GLU A 238 -6.14 22.83 2.97
C GLU A 238 -6.78 21.66 2.20
N PRO A 239 -6.67 20.41 2.70
CA PRO A 239 -7.28 19.26 2.04
C PRO A 239 -8.79 19.45 1.97
N ILE A 240 -9.37 19.21 0.79
CA ILE A 240 -10.82 19.24 0.54
C ILE A 240 -11.54 18.46 1.65
N ALA A 241 -12.38 19.15 2.40
CA ALA A 241 -13.06 18.55 3.54
C ALA A 241 -14.12 17.54 3.04
N PRO A 242 -14.43 16.50 3.83
CA PRO A 242 -15.49 15.55 3.49
C PRO A 242 -16.84 16.22 3.19
N ASP A 243 -17.10 17.37 3.81
CA ASP A 243 -18.33 18.15 3.62
C ASP A 243 -18.35 18.87 2.26
N ASP A 244 -17.20 19.26 1.70
CA ASP A 244 -17.10 19.91 0.38
C ASP A 244 -17.33 18.90 -0.76
N VAL A 245 -16.94 17.64 -0.52
CA VAL A 245 -17.29 16.53 -1.42
C VAL A 245 -18.81 16.36 -1.42
N ALA A 246 -19.45 16.40 -0.24
CA ALA A 246 -20.91 16.30 -0.10
C ALA A 246 -21.69 17.47 -0.76
N GLU A 247 -21.11 18.67 -0.80
CA GLU A 247 -21.68 19.83 -1.49
C GLU A 247 -21.57 19.69 -3.03
N ALA A 248 -20.43 19.19 -3.54
CA ALA A 248 -20.23 18.96 -4.98
C ALA A 248 -21.15 17.86 -5.55
N ILE A 249 -21.49 16.83 -4.78
CA ILE A 249 -22.52 15.83 -5.17
C ILE A 249 -23.95 16.39 -5.08
N GLY A 250 -24.19 17.46 -4.33
CA GLY A 250 -25.52 18.09 -4.20
C GLY A 250 -25.88 19.00 -5.36
N GLU A 251 -24.92 19.74 -5.93
CA GLU A 251 -25.17 20.75 -6.97
C GLU A 251 -25.42 20.17 -8.37
N ASN A 252 -24.98 18.95 -8.66
CA ASN A 252 -25.16 18.30 -9.98
C ASN A 252 -26.52 17.59 -10.15
N ALA A 253 -27.43 17.67 -9.17
CA ALA A 253 -28.77 17.09 -9.26
C ALA A 253 -29.81 18.01 -9.93
N GLU A 254 -29.46 19.25 -10.29
CA GLU A 254 -30.40 20.26 -10.82
C GLU A 254 -30.02 20.89 -12.19
N GLN A 255 -29.14 20.27 -12.99
CA GLN A 255 -28.87 20.71 -14.38
C GLN A 255 -29.17 19.64 -15.43
#